data_AF-A0AAN7WNE4-F1
#
_entry.id   AF-A0AAN7WNE4-F1
#
_cell.length_a   1.000
_cell.length_b   1.000
_cell.length_c   1.000
_cell.angle_alpha   90.00
_cell.angle_beta   90.00
_cell.angle_gamma   90.00
#
_symmetry.space_group_name_H-M   'P 1'
#
loop_
_entity.id
_entity.type
_entity.pdbx_description
1 polymer ?
#
loop_
_entity_poly.entity_id
_entity_poly.type
_entity_poly.pdbx_seq_one_letter_code
_entity_poly.pdbx_strand_id
1 'polypeptide(L)'
;MTKLRIPEGTTIIDADEYEELQRQKFVVHQQQKQQNVDFEGIKIPFPVFMQLMIMVATLHASYTVYGKEPFQMVWKLLIFIGAQVVRRFTNNQKHIIESHNKMHNNNINSDTNVKNKNKIKNKHNSKEQNDTVSTASTNMVDTDSINIKYPFETVYVFFLPFMMSLLFFPSLVNINLVLMLNIFDGSLFTKFIIQLFFLMFTSYDEIVLFRNFIGVILNIIVNYILIHISELKSLDIVDCNLFSILLTDVLFLAKHQQLVHSENINLPYNVIWGALVAFIVSVGINYMLSIPLQSVKNKTIRSLVLFVAFISIFPSFLNWFVDVEANRQDIPVRWLFNYILESKIRQRILITWLLFIVILIPNILILKSNFSLNTSRKLWHYLILILIIQPFNWDPTFVKISLAGTIVLFLSVEYLRYLKLEPLGKILDEKLRSFADFRDERGPIIISYIYLIIGIATPLLISDSPVGLISLGVGDSTASIIGKRYGKFRWPDSDKTIEGTFAFILTTFVTGYICKQYLGYFEYLTVGNWLLVCTLSGVLEGNSILNDNILIPAFMMICEKLFSF
;
A
#
# COMPACT_ATOMS: atom_id res chain seq x y z
N MET A 1 46.02 26.10 31.01
CA MET A 1 46.24 26.54 29.61
C MET A 1 46.53 25.31 28.77
N THR A 2 45.53 24.75 28.09
CA THR A 2 45.75 23.69 27.09
C THR A 2 44.76 23.94 25.96
N LYS A 3 45.27 24.50 24.86
CA LYS A 3 44.49 24.81 23.64
C LYS A 3 44.24 23.52 22.87
N LEU A 4 42.97 23.14 22.70
CA LEU A 4 42.55 22.22 21.64
C LEU A 4 42.32 23.04 20.37
N ARG A 5 43.17 22.81 19.37
CA ARG A 5 43.08 23.38 18.01
C ARG A 5 42.00 22.60 17.25
N ILE A 6 40.90 23.25 16.90
CA ILE A 6 39.93 22.74 15.93
C ILE A 6 40.49 23.07 14.53
N PRO A 7 40.51 22.14 13.56
CA PRO A 7 40.96 22.45 12.20
C PRO A 7 39.95 23.38 11.53
N GLU A 8 40.44 24.49 10.97
CA GLU A 8 39.66 25.39 10.11
C GLU A 8 39.15 24.61 8.89
N GLY A 9 37.82 24.55 8.72
CA GLY A 9 37.19 23.92 7.55
C GLY A 9 35.91 23.11 7.82
N THR A 10 35.39 23.05 9.04
CA THR A 10 34.08 22.42 9.31
C THR A 10 32.98 23.46 9.29
N THR A 11 32.30 23.62 8.17
CA THR A 11 31.00 24.28 8.12
C THR A 11 30.00 23.41 8.88
N ILE A 12 29.55 23.90 10.02
CA ILE A 12 28.39 23.35 10.74
C ILE A 12 27.18 23.75 9.90
N ILE A 13 26.62 22.80 9.16
CA ILE A 13 25.38 23.02 8.39
C ILE A 13 24.25 22.97 9.42
N ASP A 14 23.46 24.04 9.46
CA ASP A 14 22.29 24.12 10.35
C ASP A 14 21.26 23.05 9.95
N ALA A 15 20.47 22.53 10.90
CA ALA A 15 19.57 21.40 10.64
C ALA A 15 18.54 21.70 9.52
N ASP A 16 18.12 22.97 9.44
CA ASP A 16 17.20 23.46 8.41
C ASP A 16 17.88 23.57 7.04
N GLU A 17 19.16 23.95 6.99
CA GLU A 17 19.95 24.05 5.76
C GLU A 17 20.29 22.65 5.22
N TYR A 18 20.47 21.65 6.09
CA TYR A 18 20.57 20.25 5.70
C TYR A 18 19.24 19.71 5.15
N GLU A 19 18.10 20.02 5.76
CA GLU A 19 16.79 19.66 5.20
C GLU A 19 16.53 20.33 3.84
N GLU A 20 16.94 21.57 3.66
CA GLU A 20 16.80 22.29 2.39
C GLU A 20 17.74 21.76 1.29
N LEU A 21 18.98 21.39 1.64
CA LEU A 21 19.91 20.68 0.76
C LEU A 21 19.40 19.28 0.37
N GLN A 22 18.71 18.58 1.28
CA GLN A 22 18.03 17.32 0.97
C GLN A 22 16.82 17.54 0.06
N ARG A 23 16.00 18.57 0.29
CA ARG A 23 14.90 18.96 -0.61
C ARG A 23 15.42 19.29 -2.01
N GLN A 24 16.48 20.08 -2.12
CA GLN A 24 17.06 20.48 -3.41
C GLN A 24 17.70 19.29 -4.15
N LYS A 25 18.48 18.44 -3.46
CA LYS A 25 19.04 17.22 -4.07
C LYS A 25 17.95 16.24 -4.51
N PHE A 26 16.87 16.12 -3.75
CA PHE A 26 15.73 15.27 -4.09
C PHE A 26 14.91 15.83 -5.24
N VAL A 27 14.70 17.16 -5.30
CA VAL A 27 14.03 17.84 -6.43
C VAL A 27 14.84 17.69 -7.72
N VAL A 28 16.17 17.83 -7.68
CA VAL A 28 17.03 17.59 -8.85
C VAL A 28 16.97 16.13 -9.30
N HIS A 29 16.94 15.18 -8.37
CA HIS A 29 16.80 13.75 -8.68
C HIS A 29 15.39 13.39 -9.21
N GLN A 30 14.34 14.14 -8.83
CA GLN A 30 12.96 13.99 -9.29
C GLN A 30 12.69 14.71 -10.63
N GLN A 31 13.32 15.87 -10.88
CA GLN A 31 13.25 16.57 -12.17
C GLN A 31 14.04 15.81 -13.24
N GLN A 32 15.15 15.16 -12.89
CA GLN A 32 15.82 14.20 -13.77
C GLN A 32 14.93 12.98 -14.09
N LYS A 33 14.05 12.56 -13.16
CA LYS A 33 13.00 11.56 -13.43
C LYS A 33 11.91 12.04 -14.38
N GLN A 34 11.67 13.35 -14.48
CA GLN A 34 10.64 13.94 -15.34
C GLN A 34 11.13 14.34 -16.73
N GLN A 35 12.45 14.50 -16.95
CA GLN A 35 13.01 14.98 -18.22
C GLN A 35 13.87 14.00 -19.01
N ASN A 36 14.08 12.77 -18.56
CA ASN A 36 14.56 11.66 -19.40
C ASN A 36 14.05 10.36 -18.80
N VAL A 37 12.96 9.80 -19.35
CA VAL A 37 12.56 8.42 -19.07
C VAL A 37 13.39 7.51 -19.96
N ASP A 38 14.67 7.39 -19.63
CA ASP A 38 15.48 6.20 -19.91
C ASP A 38 15.86 5.62 -18.54
N PHE A 39 14.89 4.98 -17.90
CA PHE A 39 15.16 4.12 -16.76
C PHE A 39 15.29 2.69 -17.27
N GLU A 40 16.52 2.18 -17.30
CA GLU A 40 16.82 0.75 -17.27
C GLU A 40 16.41 0.16 -15.92
N GLY A 41 15.10 0.13 -15.64
CA GLY A 41 14.52 -0.74 -14.63
C GLY A 41 14.48 -2.18 -15.15
N ILE A 42 14.58 -3.17 -14.28
CA ILE A 42 14.48 -4.59 -14.66
C ILE A 42 13.11 -4.84 -15.31
N LYS A 43 13.13 -4.93 -16.64
CA LYS A 43 11.99 -5.18 -17.53
C LYS A 43 11.52 -6.64 -17.37
N ILE A 44 10.25 -6.88 -17.04
CA ILE A 44 9.66 -8.23 -17.03
C ILE A 44 9.29 -8.62 -18.48
N PRO A 45 10.01 -9.55 -19.14
CA PRO A 45 9.71 -9.93 -20.52
C PRO A 45 8.34 -10.64 -20.60
N PHE A 46 7.61 -10.48 -21.70
CA PHE A 46 6.39 -11.24 -22.04
C PHE A 46 6.48 -12.77 -21.75
N PRO A 47 7.65 -13.44 -21.91
CA PRO A 47 7.88 -14.81 -21.43
C PRO A 47 7.68 -15.04 -19.94
N VAL A 48 8.07 -14.11 -19.06
CA VAL A 48 7.88 -14.21 -17.60
C VAL A 48 6.41 -14.00 -17.24
N PHE A 49 5.69 -13.18 -18.00
CA PHE A 49 4.24 -13.02 -17.93
C PHE A 49 3.49 -14.31 -18.31
N MET A 50 3.86 -14.95 -19.42
CA MET A 50 3.33 -16.28 -19.78
C MET A 50 3.71 -17.33 -18.73
N GLN A 51 4.92 -17.29 -18.18
CA GLN A 51 5.31 -18.17 -17.08
C GLN A 51 4.51 -17.92 -15.80
N LEU A 52 4.13 -16.68 -15.47
CA LEU A 52 3.32 -16.38 -14.29
C LEU A 52 1.89 -16.89 -14.49
N MET A 53 1.30 -16.68 -15.67
CA MET A 53 -0.04 -17.15 -16.00
C MET A 53 -0.10 -18.68 -16.14
N ILE A 54 0.92 -19.29 -16.75
CA ILE A 54 1.07 -20.74 -16.79
C ILE A 54 1.30 -21.26 -15.36
N MET A 55 2.14 -20.63 -14.55
CA MET A 55 2.37 -21.03 -13.16
C MET A 55 1.06 -20.97 -12.38
N VAL A 56 0.31 -19.88 -12.48
CA VAL A 56 -1.00 -19.68 -11.85
C VAL A 56 -2.05 -20.70 -12.32
N ALA A 57 -2.13 -20.97 -13.62
CA ALA A 57 -3.04 -21.96 -14.18
C ALA A 57 -2.63 -23.40 -13.79
N THR A 58 -1.33 -23.70 -13.76
CA THR A 58 -0.77 -24.98 -13.31
C THR A 58 -0.95 -25.14 -11.80
N LEU A 59 -0.89 -24.05 -11.04
CA LEU A 59 -1.13 -24.00 -9.59
C LEU A 59 -2.61 -24.28 -9.29
N HIS A 60 -3.53 -23.67 -10.03
CA HIS A 60 -4.96 -23.95 -9.90
C HIS A 60 -5.29 -25.42 -10.25
N ALA A 61 -4.77 -25.90 -11.38
CA ALA A 61 -4.94 -27.30 -11.81
C ALA A 61 -4.33 -28.30 -10.81
N SER A 62 -3.21 -27.95 -10.17
CA SER A 62 -2.59 -28.82 -9.17
C SER A 62 -3.38 -28.88 -7.85
N TYR A 63 -3.98 -27.76 -7.44
CA TYR A 63 -4.85 -27.68 -6.26
C TYR A 63 -6.15 -28.47 -6.44
N THR A 64 -6.80 -28.33 -7.60
CA THR A 64 -8.05 -29.04 -7.92
C THR A 64 -7.87 -30.54 -8.16
N VAL A 65 -6.72 -30.97 -8.68
CA VAL A 65 -6.49 -32.37 -9.07
C VAL A 65 -5.82 -33.21 -7.97
N TYR A 66 -4.86 -32.68 -7.22
CA TYR A 66 -3.99 -33.53 -6.39
C TYR A 66 -4.26 -33.50 -4.89
N GLY A 67 -5.06 -32.55 -4.39
CA GLY A 67 -5.44 -32.49 -2.96
C GLY A 67 -4.24 -32.50 -1.98
N LYS A 68 -3.01 -32.26 -2.46
CA LYS A 68 -1.77 -32.43 -1.70
C LYS A 68 -1.02 -31.11 -1.56
N GLU A 69 -0.92 -30.74 -0.28
CA GLU A 69 -0.17 -29.69 0.42
C GLU A 69 0.13 -28.34 -0.26
N PRO A 70 -0.39 -27.22 0.29
CA PRO A 70 0.01 -25.87 -0.12
C PRO A 70 1.52 -25.59 0.08
N PHE A 71 2.25 -26.43 0.81
CA PHE A 71 3.63 -26.21 1.24
C PHE A 71 4.66 -26.14 0.10
N GLN A 72 4.61 -27.05 -0.89
CA GLN A 72 5.55 -27.04 -2.01
C GLN A 72 5.30 -25.88 -3.00
N MET A 73 4.04 -25.45 -3.13
CA MET A 73 3.63 -24.31 -3.97
C MET A 73 4.14 -22.99 -3.39
N VAL A 74 3.99 -22.85 -2.09
CA VAL A 74 4.40 -21.67 -1.32
C VAL A 74 5.92 -21.51 -1.33
N TRP A 75 6.66 -22.61 -1.17
CA TRP A 75 8.11 -22.59 -1.27
C TRP A 75 8.59 -22.11 -2.64
N LYS A 76 7.95 -22.50 -3.75
CA LYS A 76 8.32 -22.00 -5.08
C LYS A 76 8.06 -20.49 -5.24
N LEU A 77 6.99 -19.97 -4.65
CA LEU A 77 6.65 -18.55 -4.70
C LEU A 77 7.54 -17.70 -3.77
N LEU A 78 7.86 -18.20 -2.58
CA LEU A 78 8.84 -17.60 -1.66
C LEU A 78 10.26 -17.67 -2.24
N ILE A 79 10.63 -18.76 -2.89
CA ILE A 79 11.89 -18.88 -3.66
C ILE A 79 11.87 -17.92 -4.83
N PHE A 80 10.73 -17.71 -5.51
CA PHE A 80 10.63 -16.71 -6.57
C PHE A 80 10.84 -15.30 -6.02
N ILE A 81 10.17 -14.91 -4.93
CA ILE A 81 10.37 -13.60 -4.27
C ILE A 81 11.82 -13.47 -3.78
N GLY A 82 12.36 -14.49 -3.12
CA GLY A 82 13.76 -14.55 -2.69
C GLY A 82 14.73 -14.46 -3.86
N ALA A 83 14.44 -15.13 -4.98
CA ALA A 83 15.22 -15.05 -6.22
C ALA A 83 15.09 -13.68 -6.87
N GLN A 84 13.96 -12.99 -6.76
CA GLN A 84 13.82 -11.60 -7.23
C GLN A 84 14.59 -10.62 -6.33
N VAL A 85 14.59 -10.81 -5.01
CA VAL A 85 15.44 -10.08 -4.06
C VAL A 85 16.91 -10.28 -4.44
N VAL A 86 17.35 -11.53 -4.61
CA VAL A 86 18.72 -11.86 -5.06
C VAL A 86 19.02 -11.29 -6.45
N ARG A 87 18.06 -11.30 -7.38
CA ARG A 87 18.22 -10.76 -8.73
C ARG A 87 18.45 -9.25 -8.73
N ARG A 88 17.76 -8.52 -7.86
CA ARG A 88 18.00 -7.09 -7.61
C ARG A 88 19.39 -6.83 -7.05
N PHE A 89 19.88 -7.70 -6.16
CA PHE A 89 21.27 -7.67 -5.68
C PHE A 89 22.31 -7.92 -6.79
N THR A 90 22.12 -8.95 -7.62
CA THR A 90 23.10 -9.33 -8.66
C THR A 90 23.14 -8.36 -9.84
N ASN A 91 22.00 -7.80 -10.24
CA ASN A 91 21.97 -6.84 -11.35
C ASN A 91 22.61 -5.49 -10.97
N ASN A 92 22.55 -5.10 -9.69
CA ASN A 92 23.22 -3.89 -9.21
C ASN A 92 24.73 -4.04 -9.10
N GLN A 93 25.26 -5.23 -8.76
CA GLN A 93 26.71 -5.43 -8.88
C GLN A 93 27.18 -5.31 -10.32
N LYS A 94 26.41 -5.81 -11.31
CA LYS A 94 26.75 -5.64 -12.72
C LYS A 94 26.70 -4.17 -13.16
N HIS A 95 25.68 -3.39 -12.77
CA HIS A 95 25.64 -1.95 -13.10
C HIS A 95 26.75 -1.14 -12.42
N ILE A 96 27.12 -1.47 -11.18
CA ILE A 96 28.25 -0.83 -10.48
C ILE A 96 29.57 -1.18 -11.17
N ILE A 97 29.77 -2.44 -11.57
CA ILE A 97 30.96 -2.88 -12.31
C ILE A 97 31.01 -2.27 -13.72
N GLU A 98 29.89 -2.18 -14.43
CA GLU A 98 29.81 -1.60 -15.77
C GLU A 98 29.94 -0.08 -15.76
N SER A 99 29.42 0.62 -14.73
CA SER A 99 29.64 2.06 -14.55
C SER A 99 31.08 2.38 -14.14
N HIS A 100 31.72 1.55 -13.30
CA HIS A 100 33.17 1.64 -13.05
C HIS A 100 33.99 1.37 -14.31
N ASN A 101 33.64 0.36 -15.11
CA ASN A 101 34.33 0.06 -16.37
C ASN A 101 34.10 1.14 -17.45
N LYS A 102 32.92 1.76 -17.52
CA LYS A 102 32.64 2.91 -18.39
C LYS A 102 33.42 4.16 -17.95
N MET A 103 33.52 4.44 -16.65
CA MET A 103 34.38 5.53 -16.16
C MET A 103 35.86 5.26 -16.43
N HIS A 104 36.32 4.02 -16.25
CA HIS A 104 37.70 3.65 -16.52
C HIS A 104 38.05 3.73 -18.02
N ASN A 105 37.16 3.29 -18.91
CA ASN A 105 37.34 3.40 -20.36
C ASN A 105 37.20 4.84 -20.87
N ASN A 106 36.32 5.66 -20.28
CA ASN A 106 36.22 7.08 -20.64
C ASN A 106 37.45 7.89 -20.20
N ASN A 107 38.10 7.53 -19.08
CA ASN A 107 39.37 8.12 -18.67
C ASN A 107 40.55 7.68 -19.58
N ILE A 108 40.54 6.44 -20.08
CA ILE A 108 41.55 5.98 -21.06
C ILE A 108 41.34 6.66 -22.43
N ASN A 109 40.08 6.86 -22.84
CA ASN A 109 39.73 7.54 -24.09
C ASN A 109 39.93 9.07 -24.04
N SER A 110 39.80 9.70 -22.88
CA SER A 110 40.12 11.11 -22.70
C SER A 110 41.63 11.35 -22.73
N ASP A 111 42.44 10.48 -22.11
CA ASP A 111 43.91 10.58 -22.14
C ASP A 111 44.51 10.33 -23.55
N THR A 112 43.89 9.47 -24.34
CA THR A 112 44.28 9.24 -25.76
C THR A 112 43.82 10.39 -26.67
N ASN A 113 42.65 10.99 -26.43
CA ASN A 113 42.19 12.16 -27.18
C ASN A 113 42.94 13.46 -26.82
N VAL A 114 43.39 13.62 -25.58
CA VAL A 114 44.26 14.74 -25.17
C VAL A 114 45.66 14.60 -25.78
N LYS A 115 46.19 13.38 -25.90
CA LYS A 115 47.45 13.12 -26.63
C LYS A 115 47.34 13.38 -28.14
N ASN A 116 46.18 13.12 -28.76
CA ASN A 116 45.97 13.43 -30.18
C ASN A 116 45.65 14.90 -30.46
N LYS A 117 44.93 15.61 -29.57
CA LYS A 117 44.70 17.06 -29.72
C LYS A 117 45.97 17.91 -29.59
N ASN A 118 46.94 17.47 -28.79
CA ASN A 118 48.24 18.15 -28.69
C ASN A 118 49.17 17.87 -29.89
N LYS A 119 48.82 16.92 -30.78
CA LYS A 119 49.57 16.66 -32.02
C LYS A 119 49.04 17.43 -33.24
N ILE A 120 47.80 17.93 -33.19
CA ILE A 120 47.12 18.58 -34.32
C ILE A 120 47.18 20.13 -34.24
N LYS A 121 47.52 20.72 -33.08
CA LYS A 121 47.65 22.19 -32.95
C LYS A 121 48.92 22.82 -33.54
N ASN A 122 49.77 22.06 -34.24
CA ASN A 122 51.03 22.56 -34.81
C ASN A 122 51.16 22.41 -36.34
N LYS A 123 50.05 22.35 -37.11
CA LYS A 123 50.15 22.42 -38.58
C LYS A 123 49.00 23.19 -39.25
N HIS A 124 49.41 24.31 -39.85
CA HIS A 124 48.89 24.99 -41.03
C HIS A 124 47.64 25.89 -40.99
N ASN A 125 47.96 27.20 -41.04
CA ASN A 125 47.33 28.20 -41.90
C ASN A 125 47.24 27.75 -43.37
N SER A 126 46.07 27.89 -44.01
CA SER A 126 45.86 28.63 -45.27
C SER A 126 44.49 28.35 -45.94
N LYS A 127 43.77 29.44 -46.25
CA LYS A 127 42.92 29.73 -47.44
C LYS A 127 41.66 28.91 -47.83
N GLU A 128 40.56 29.68 -47.92
CA GLU A 128 39.55 29.86 -49.01
C GLU A 128 38.59 28.74 -49.49
N GLN A 129 37.30 29.16 -49.47
CA GLN A 129 36.20 29.01 -50.44
C GLN A 129 35.41 27.69 -50.67
N ASN A 130 34.09 27.85 -50.46
CA ASN A 130 32.89 27.32 -51.13
C ASN A 130 32.95 25.98 -51.90
N ASP A 131 32.06 25.03 -51.56
CA ASP A 131 30.89 24.69 -52.39
C ASP A 131 30.01 23.60 -51.74
N THR A 132 28.75 23.60 -52.17
CA THR A 132 27.58 22.84 -51.71
C THR A 132 27.54 21.34 -52.09
N VAL A 133 26.69 20.60 -51.37
CA VAL A 133 26.05 19.30 -51.68
C VAL A 133 26.81 18.01 -51.30
N SER A 134 26.36 17.31 -50.25
CA SER A 134 25.53 16.11 -50.45
C SER A 134 24.96 15.55 -49.13
N THR A 135 23.69 15.18 -49.23
CA THR A 135 22.92 14.39 -48.28
C THR A 135 23.55 13.01 -48.07
N ALA A 136 23.89 12.69 -46.84
CA ALA A 136 24.12 11.31 -46.40
C ALA A 136 23.48 11.10 -45.03
N SER A 137 22.17 10.89 -45.04
CA SER A 137 21.43 10.27 -43.95
C SER A 137 21.99 8.87 -43.73
N THR A 138 22.86 8.72 -42.73
CA THR A 138 23.24 7.41 -42.22
C THR A 138 22.09 6.94 -41.34
N ASN A 139 21.23 6.09 -41.92
CA ASN A 139 20.28 5.28 -41.19
C ASN A 139 21.06 4.36 -40.24
N MET A 140 21.33 4.83 -39.03
CA MET A 140 21.42 3.92 -37.89
C MET A 140 19.98 3.50 -37.64
N VAL A 141 19.70 2.24 -37.96
CA VAL A 141 18.50 1.55 -37.49
C VAL A 141 18.60 1.57 -35.98
N ASP A 142 17.94 2.55 -35.37
CA ASP A 142 17.58 2.48 -33.96
C ASP A 142 16.76 1.22 -33.82
N THR A 143 17.39 0.17 -33.30
CA THR A 143 16.69 -0.95 -32.69
C THR A 143 15.98 -0.36 -31.48
N ASP A 144 14.83 0.25 -31.71
CA ASP A 144 13.93 0.75 -30.69
C ASP A 144 13.73 -0.40 -29.71
N SER A 145 14.33 -0.19 -28.54
CA SER A 145 14.27 -1.09 -27.42
C SER A 145 12.80 -1.43 -27.17
N ILE A 146 12.51 -2.73 -27.03
CA ILE A 146 11.19 -3.18 -26.58
C ILE A 146 10.99 -2.54 -25.20
N ASN A 147 10.17 -1.49 -25.17
CA ASN A 147 9.93 -0.68 -24.00
C ASN A 147 8.93 -1.44 -23.13
N ILE A 148 9.44 -2.38 -22.33
CA ILE A 148 8.62 -3.19 -21.43
C ILE A 148 8.09 -2.26 -20.32
N LYS A 149 6.76 -2.18 -20.25
CA LYS A 149 5.98 -1.07 -19.71
C LYS A 149 5.54 -1.20 -18.24
N TYR A 150 5.88 -2.30 -17.55
CA TYR A 150 5.39 -2.56 -16.18
C TYR A 150 6.49 -2.48 -15.13
N PRO A 151 6.31 -1.67 -14.06
CA PRO A 151 7.26 -1.56 -12.97
C PRO A 151 7.16 -2.81 -12.06
N PHE A 152 8.24 -3.13 -11.32
CA PHE A 152 8.37 -4.39 -10.57
C PHE A 152 7.24 -4.62 -9.55
N GLU A 153 6.71 -3.55 -8.98
CA GLU A 153 5.62 -3.49 -8.00
C GLU A 153 4.33 -4.14 -8.50
N THR A 154 4.18 -4.25 -9.82
CA THR A 154 3.09 -5.00 -10.47
C THR A 154 3.01 -6.44 -9.96
N VAL A 155 4.13 -7.04 -9.53
CA VAL A 155 4.14 -8.39 -8.94
C VAL A 155 3.23 -8.51 -7.71
N TYR A 156 3.06 -7.44 -6.94
CA TYR A 156 2.24 -7.44 -5.73
C TYR A 156 0.74 -7.50 -6.05
N VAL A 157 0.33 -6.98 -7.23
CA VAL A 157 -1.05 -7.14 -7.74
C VAL A 157 -1.37 -8.60 -7.96
N PHE A 158 -0.40 -9.42 -8.33
CA PHE A 158 -0.56 -10.86 -8.49
C PHE A 158 -0.43 -11.61 -7.16
N PHE A 159 0.62 -11.29 -6.41
CA PHE A 159 0.98 -12.04 -5.21
C PHE A 159 -0.05 -11.86 -4.09
N LEU A 160 -0.43 -10.62 -3.74
CA LEU A 160 -1.26 -10.37 -2.57
C LEU A 160 -2.67 -10.96 -2.73
N PRO A 161 -3.47 -10.63 -3.77
CA PRO A 161 -4.82 -11.16 -3.89
C PRO A 161 -4.86 -12.69 -4.07
N PHE A 162 -3.88 -13.26 -4.79
CA PHE A 162 -3.76 -14.71 -4.93
C PHE A 162 -3.48 -15.39 -3.59
N MET A 163 -2.46 -14.95 -2.85
CA MET A 163 -2.09 -15.59 -1.59
C MET A 163 -3.15 -15.39 -0.50
N MET A 164 -3.77 -14.22 -0.47
CA MET A 164 -4.87 -13.92 0.44
C MET A 164 -6.07 -14.83 0.18
N SER A 165 -6.49 -14.98 -1.08
CA SER A 165 -7.57 -15.89 -1.43
C SER A 165 -7.17 -17.35 -1.20
N LEU A 166 -5.97 -17.78 -1.61
CA LEU A 166 -5.53 -19.17 -1.44
C LEU A 166 -5.55 -19.63 0.03
N LEU A 167 -5.10 -18.77 0.95
CA LEU A 167 -4.94 -19.15 2.36
C LEU A 167 -6.15 -18.88 3.24
N PHE A 168 -6.95 -17.86 2.92
CA PHE A 168 -8.05 -17.42 3.78
C PHE A 168 -9.43 -17.55 3.11
N PHE A 169 -9.52 -17.46 1.78
CA PHE A 169 -10.79 -17.52 1.04
C PHE A 169 -10.67 -18.36 -0.25
N PRO A 170 -10.46 -19.69 -0.16
CA PRO A 170 -10.10 -20.52 -1.33
C PRO A 170 -11.13 -20.48 -2.48
N SER A 171 -12.40 -20.23 -2.15
CA SER A 171 -13.50 -20.01 -3.10
C SER A 171 -13.31 -18.81 -4.03
N LEU A 172 -12.50 -17.82 -3.62
CA LEU A 172 -12.26 -16.58 -4.35
C LEU A 172 -11.01 -16.63 -5.23
N VAL A 173 -10.20 -17.69 -5.14
CA VAL A 173 -8.93 -17.80 -5.90
C VAL A 173 -9.17 -17.57 -7.39
N ASN A 174 -10.10 -18.31 -7.98
CA ASN A 174 -10.35 -18.28 -9.43
C ASN A 174 -10.78 -16.90 -9.93
N ILE A 175 -11.69 -16.25 -9.22
CA ILE A 175 -12.14 -14.92 -9.60
C ILE A 175 -11.02 -13.90 -9.39
N ASN A 176 -10.26 -13.96 -8.30
CA ASN A 176 -9.15 -13.04 -8.09
C ASN A 176 -8.04 -13.19 -9.13
N LEU A 177 -7.79 -14.41 -9.64
CA LEU A 177 -6.94 -14.63 -10.82
C LEU A 177 -7.42 -13.86 -12.05
N VAL A 178 -8.73 -13.83 -12.29
CA VAL A 178 -9.34 -13.06 -13.38
C VAL A 178 -9.30 -11.55 -13.10
N LEU A 179 -9.59 -11.10 -11.88
CA LEU A 179 -9.63 -9.68 -11.54
C LEU A 179 -8.25 -9.01 -11.67
N MET A 180 -7.17 -9.72 -11.31
CA MET A 180 -5.79 -9.23 -11.43
C MET A 180 -5.39 -8.88 -12.87
N LEU A 181 -6.08 -9.42 -13.88
CA LEU A 181 -5.85 -9.10 -15.30
C LEU A 181 -6.20 -7.64 -15.65
N ASN A 182 -6.91 -6.92 -14.78
CA ASN A 182 -7.25 -5.52 -15.00
C ASN A 182 -6.01 -4.60 -15.06
N ILE A 183 -4.89 -5.06 -14.50
CA ILE A 183 -3.60 -4.35 -14.51
C ILE A 183 -3.01 -4.19 -15.91
N PHE A 184 -3.38 -5.06 -16.85
CA PHE A 184 -2.82 -5.03 -18.20
C PHE A 184 -3.27 -3.79 -18.97
N ASP A 185 -2.37 -3.27 -19.77
CA ASP A 185 -2.63 -2.21 -20.72
C ASP A 185 -3.61 -2.67 -21.80
N GLY A 186 -4.50 -1.77 -22.20
CA GLY A 186 -5.47 -2.01 -23.24
C GLY A 186 -6.72 -1.16 -23.04
N SER A 187 -7.56 -1.14 -24.07
CA SER A 187 -8.89 -0.56 -23.95
C SER A 187 -9.71 -1.31 -22.90
N LEU A 188 -10.70 -0.65 -22.29
CA LEU A 188 -11.65 -1.30 -21.37
C LEU A 188 -12.29 -2.54 -22.00
N PHE A 189 -12.59 -2.48 -23.30
CA PHE A 189 -13.12 -3.60 -24.08
C PHE A 189 -12.12 -4.78 -24.12
N THR A 190 -10.85 -4.52 -24.43
CA THR A 190 -9.81 -5.56 -24.48
C THR A 190 -9.65 -6.25 -23.12
N LYS A 191 -9.59 -5.48 -22.03
CA LYS A 191 -9.48 -6.02 -20.68
C LYS A 191 -10.66 -6.92 -20.33
N PHE A 192 -11.87 -6.45 -20.62
CA PHE A 192 -13.09 -7.19 -20.38
C PHE A 192 -13.14 -8.52 -21.16
N ILE A 193 -12.76 -8.51 -22.44
CA ILE A 193 -12.75 -9.73 -23.27
C ILE A 193 -11.73 -10.76 -22.74
N ILE A 194 -10.53 -10.31 -22.33
CA ILE A 194 -9.53 -11.21 -21.75
C ILE A 194 -10.05 -11.80 -20.44
N GLN A 195 -10.62 -10.97 -19.56
CA GLN A 195 -11.18 -11.43 -18.28
C GLN A 195 -12.33 -12.41 -18.49
N LEU A 196 -13.23 -12.13 -19.43
CA LEU A 196 -14.34 -13.01 -19.78
C LEU A 196 -13.83 -14.36 -20.32
N PHE A 197 -12.81 -14.34 -21.19
CA PHE A 197 -12.19 -15.56 -21.69
C PHE A 197 -11.69 -16.43 -20.53
N PHE A 198 -10.86 -15.89 -19.63
CA PHE A 198 -10.35 -16.65 -18.49
C PHE A 198 -11.45 -17.11 -17.53
N LEU A 199 -12.48 -16.29 -17.33
CA LEU A 199 -13.61 -16.61 -16.46
C LEU A 199 -14.35 -17.88 -16.89
N MET A 200 -14.52 -18.09 -18.19
CA MET A 200 -15.15 -19.27 -18.78
C MET A 200 -14.33 -20.56 -18.55
N PHE A 201 -13.00 -20.46 -18.40
CA PHE A 201 -12.15 -21.62 -18.10
C PHE A 201 -12.08 -21.96 -16.61
N THR A 202 -12.37 -20.99 -15.73
CA THR A 202 -12.19 -21.15 -14.28
C THR A 202 -13.47 -21.43 -13.50
N SER A 203 -14.65 -21.27 -14.12
CA SER A 203 -15.95 -21.45 -13.46
C SER A 203 -16.79 -22.48 -14.21
N TYR A 204 -17.02 -23.64 -13.58
CA TYR A 204 -17.80 -24.74 -14.18
C TYR A 204 -19.28 -24.73 -13.77
N ASP A 205 -19.61 -24.10 -12.64
CA ASP A 205 -20.98 -23.96 -12.14
C ASP A 205 -21.62 -22.67 -12.68
N GLU A 206 -22.84 -22.75 -13.21
CA GLU A 206 -23.54 -21.62 -13.84
C GLU A 206 -23.83 -20.46 -12.87
N ILE A 207 -24.20 -20.76 -11.61
CA ILE A 207 -24.49 -19.74 -10.59
C ILE A 207 -23.20 -19.03 -10.21
N VAL A 208 -22.12 -19.80 -10.03
CA VAL A 208 -20.78 -19.26 -9.75
C VAL A 208 -20.27 -18.41 -10.92
N LEU A 209 -20.48 -18.85 -12.16
CA LEU A 209 -20.11 -18.12 -13.37
C LEU A 209 -20.83 -16.78 -13.45
N PHE A 210 -22.15 -16.77 -13.27
CA PHE A 210 -22.96 -15.54 -13.31
C PHE A 210 -22.55 -14.55 -12.22
N ARG A 211 -22.36 -15.04 -10.98
CA ARG A 211 -21.82 -14.23 -9.88
C ARG A 211 -20.46 -13.63 -10.27
N ASN A 212 -19.52 -14.47 -10.68
CA ASN A 212 -18.18 -14.01 -11.01
C ASN A 212 -18.16 -13.02 -12.19
N PHE A 213 -19.06 -13.17 -13.17
CA PHE A 213 -19.25 -12.23 -14.27
C PHE A 213 -19.64 -10.82 -13.77
N ILE A 214 -20.60 -10.73 -12.85
CA ILE A 214 -20.96 -9.46 -12.19
C ILE A 214 -19.75 -8.91 -11.41
N GLY A 215 -19.00 -9.77 -10.74
CA GLY A 215 -17.76 -9.40 -10.03
C GLY A 215 -16.73 -8.73 -10.94
N VAL A 216 -16.52 -9.24 -12.15
CA VAL A 216 -15.62 -8.64 -13.15
C VAL A 216 -16.09 -7.23 -13.54
N ILE A 217 -17.38 -7.06 -13.83
CA ILE A 217 -17.93 -5.75 -14.19
C ILE A 217 -17.75 -4.76 -13.04
N LEU A 218 -18.07 -5.17 -11.82
CA LEU A 218 -17.91 -4.35 -10.62
C LEU A 218 -16.44 -3.94 -10.43
N ASN A 219 -15.50 -4.87 -10.57
CA ASN A 219 -14.07 -4.59 -10.41
C ASN A 219 -13.58 -3.54 -11.42
N ILE A 220 -13.98 -3.65 -12.70
CA ILE A 220 -13.62 -2.68 -13.73
C ILE A 220 -14.16 -1.28 -13.37
N ILE A 221 -15.42 -1.19 -12.93
CA ILE A 221 -16.05 0.07 -12.53
C ILE A 221 -15.33 0.68 -11.33
N VAL A 222 -15.08 -0.10 -10.28
CA VAL A 222 -14.39 0.37 -9.07
C VAL A 222 -12.98 0.83 -9.40
N ASN A 223 -12.22 0.06 -10.20
CA ASN A 223 -10.89 0.45 -10.62
C ASN A 223 -10.91 1.76 -11.43
N TYR A 224 -11.84 1.90 -12.36
CA TYR A 224 -12.02 3.12 -13.13
C TYR A 224 -12.28 4.33 -12.21
N ILE A 225 -13.19 4.19 -11.24
CA ILE A 225 -13.50 5.25 -10.27
C ILE A 225 -12.26 5.61 -9.44
N LEU A 226 -11.52 4.63 -8.92
CA LEU A 226 -10.32 4.87 -8.11
C LEU A 226 -9.24 5.63 -8.89
N ILE A 227 -9.01 5.27 -10.16
CA ILE A 227 -8.05 5.97 -11.04
C ILE A 227 -8.44 7.44 -11.20
N HIS A 228 -9.73 7.73 -11.40
CA HIS A 228 -10.20 9.09 -11.63
C HIS A 228 -10.19 9.95 -10.36
N ILE A 229 -10.65 9.42 -9.23
CA ILE A 229 -10.68 10.17 -7.96
C ILE A 229 -9.26 10.42 -7.43
N SER A 230 -8.33 9.48 -7.62
CA SER A 230 -6.96 9.62 -7.15
C SER A 230 -6.04 10.43 -8.07
N GLU A 231 -6.49 10.68 -9.32
CA GLU A 231 -5.73 11.27 -10.42
C GLU A 231 -4.41 10.54 -10.75
N LEU A 232 -4.28 9.28 -10.34
CA LEU A 232 -3.01 8.53 -10.35
C LEU A 232 -1.86 9.21 -9.59
N LYS A 233 -2.20 10.17 -8.71
CA LYS A 233 -1.25 10.92 -7.87
C LYS A 233 -1.28 10.44 -6.42
N SER A 234 -2.49 10.25 -5.90
CA SER A 234 -2.69 9.75 -4.52
C SER A 234 -2.52 8.24 -4.46
N LEU A 235 -3.08 7.53 -5.43
CA LEU A 235 -3.00 6.08 -5.61
C LEU A 235 -2.34 5.85 -6.97
N ASP A 236 -1.34 4.98 -7.05
CA ASP A 236 -0.82 4.59 -8.35
C ASP A 236 -1.68 3.47 -8.99
N ILE A 237 -1.26 3.00 -10.16
CA ILE A 237 -1.96 1.94 -10.89
C ILE A 237 -1.99 0.62 -10.09
N VAL A 238 -0.94 0.33 -9.31
CA VAL A 238 -0.84 -0.88 -8.48
C VAL A 238 -1.84 -0.78 -7.32
N ASP A 239 -1.86 0.34 -6.62
CA ASP A 239 -2.81 0.64 -5.55
C ASP A 239 -4.26 0.53 -6.03
N CYS A 240 -4.59 1.14 -7.18
CA CYS A 240 -5.94 1.10 -7.74
C CYS A 240 -6.41 -0.34 -8.04
N ASN A 241 -5.51 -1.18 -8.56
CA ASN A 241 -5.84 -2.59 -8.83
C ASN A 241 -6.01 -3.38 -7.53
N LEU A 242 -5.11 -3.21 -6.56
CA LEU A 242 -5.21 -3.89 -5.25
C LEU A 242 -6.50 -3.51 -4.52
N PHE A 243 -6.83 -2.22 -4.43
CA PHE A 243 -8.04 -1.75 -3.76
C PHE A 243 -9.31 -2.09 -4.53
N SER A 244 -9.28 -2.11 -5.87
CA SER A 244 -10.46 -2.52 -6.64
C SER A 244 -10.79 -4.01 -6.43
N ILE A 245 -9.78 -4.88 -6.34
CA ILE A 245 -9.99 -6.31 -6.02
C ILE A 245 -10.53 -6.43 -4.60
N LEU A 246 -9.88 -5.79 -3.62
CA LEU A 246 -10.32 -5.81 -2.22
C LEU A 246 -11.77 -5.33 -2.05
N LEU A 247 -12.13 -4.21 -2.70
CA LEU A 247 -13.50 -3.68 -2.64
C LEU A 247 -14.50 -4.59 -3.36
N THR A 248 -14.11 -5.24 -4.46
CA THR A 248 -14.98 -6.22 -5.15
C THR A 248 -15.24 -7.44 -4.27
N ASP A 249 -14.20 -7.94 -3.61
CA ASP A 249 -14.29 -9.05 -2.67
C ASP A 249 -15.22 -8.70 -1.50
N VAL A 250 -14.99 -7.57 -0.86
CA VAL A 250 -15.77 -7.13 0.31
C VAL A 250 -17.19 -6.75 -0.08
N LEU A 251 -17.43 -5.97 -1.12
CA LEU A 251 -18.78 -5.45 -1.42
C LEU A 251 -19.71 -6.51 -2.04
N PHE A 252 -19.18 -7.52 -2.71
CA PHE A 252 -19.99 -8.42 -3.52
C PHE A 252 -19.68 -9.90 -3.29
N LEU A 253 -18.44 -10.34 -3.53
CA LEU A 253 -18.13 -11.77 -3.59
C LEU A 253 -18.24 -12.47 -2.22
N ALA A 254 -17.69 -11.86 -1.17
CA ALA A 254 -17.76 -12.39 0.18
C ALA A 254 -19.20 -12.39 0.73
N LYS A 255 -20.03 -11.41 0.36
CA LYS A 255 -21.42 -11.35 0.84
C LYS A 255 -22.25 -12.46 0.20
N HIS A 256 -22.10 -12.67 -1.10
CA HIS A 256 -22.77 -13.78 -1.76
C HIS A 256 -22.35 -15.13 -1.16
N GLN A 257 -21.08 -15.30 -0.80
CA GLN A 257 -20.64 -16.53 -0.14
C GLN A 257 -21.30 -16.73 1.22
N GLN A 258 -21.36 -15.69 2.05
CA GLN A 258 -22.01 -15.74 3.35
C GLN A 258 -23.51 -16.07 3.24
N LEU A 259 -24.21 -15.47 2.27
CA LEU A 259 -25.64 -15.73 2.03
C LEU A 259 -25.92 -17.19 1.61
N VAL A 260 -24.97 -17.85 0.95
CA VAL A 260 -25.15 -19.21 0.42
C VAL A 260 -24.66 -20.30 1.37
N HIS A 261 -23.61 -20.03 2.19
CA HIS A 261 -22.89 -21.09 2.92
C HIS A 261 -22.83 -20.91 4.44
N SER A 262 -23.37 -19.85 5.04
CA SER A 262 -23.24 -19.61 6.49
C SER A 262 -24.59 -19.42 7.17
N GLU A 263 -24.93 -20.32 8.10
CA GLU A 263 -26.07 -20.16 9.02
C GLU A 263 -25.82 -19.08 10.08
N ASN A 264 -24.56 -18.74 10.34
CA ASN A 264 -24.16 -17.74 11.34
C ASN A 264 -23.76 -16.41 10.71
N ILE A 265 -24.30 -15.32 11.23
CA ILE A 265 -23.95 -13.95 10.84
C ILE A 265 -22.53 -13.61 11.29
N ASN A 266 -21.63 -13.31 10.35
CA ASN A 266 -20.34 -12.69 10.65
C ASN A 266 -20.56 -11.20 10.90
N LEU A 267 -20.75 -10.85 12.17
CA LEU A 267 -21.14 -9.51 12.59
C LEU A 267 -20.12 -8.41 12.21
N PRO A 268 -18.79 -8.55 12.44
CA PRO A 268 -17.82 -7.59 11.93
C PRO A 268 -17.89 -7.37 10.41
N TYR A 269 -18.09 -8.44 9.65
CA TYR A 269 -18.23 -8.36 8.20
C TYR A 269 -19.52 -7.61 7.80
N ASN A 270 -20.64 -7.90 8.45
CA ASN A 270 -21.90 -7.18 8.20
C ASN A 270 -21.77 -5.68 8.48
N VAL A 271 -21.04 -5.31 9.54
CA VAL A 271 -20.78 -3.91 9.89
C VAL A 271 -19.94 -3.23 8.81
N ILE A 272 -18.79 -3.81 8.40
CA ILE A 272 -17.96 -3.17 7.37
C ILE A 272 -18.68 -3.11 6.03
N TRP A 273 -19.38 -4.18 5.64
CA TRP A 273 -20.14 -4.24 4.39
C TRP A 273 -21.25 -3.18 4.39
N GLY A 274 -22.09 -3.18 5.42
CA GLY A 274 -23.24 -2.29 5.50
C GLY A 274 -22.80 -0.82 5.58
N ALA A 275 -21.74 -0.54 6.35
CA ALA A 275 -21.18 0.79 6.45
C ALA A 275 -20.53 1.27 5.14
N LEU A 276 -19.79 0.41 4.44
CA LEU A 276 -19.19 0.77 3.14
C LEU A 276 -20.27 1.04 2.08
N VAL A 277 -21.30 0.20 2.00
CA VAL A 277 -22.42 0.39 1.06
C VAL A 277 -23.17 1.69 1.40
N ALA A 278 -23.48 1.92 2.68
CA ALA A 278 -24.10 3.17 3.13
C ALA A 278 -23.25 4.39 2.75
N PHE A 279 -21.93 4.32 2.91
CA PHE A 279 -21.01 5.38 2.52
C PHE A 279 -21.04 5.63 1.01
N ILE A 280 -20.89 4.59 0.18
CA ILE A 280 -20.87 4.70 -1.29
C ILE A 280 -22.19 5.30 -1.80
N VAL A 281 -23.33 4.79 -1.32
CA VAL A 281 -24.66 5.31 -1.70
C VAL A 281 -24.82 6.77 -1.26
N SER A 282 -24.39 7.11 -0.04
CA SER A 282 -24.44 8.49 0.47
C SER A 282 -23.61 9.44 -0.37
N VAL A 283 -22.38 9.06 -0.73
CA VAL A 283 -21.51 9.84 -1.62
C VAL A 283 -22.14 10.00 -3.00
N GLY A 284 -22.71 8.92 -3.56
CA GLY A 284 -23.40 8.94 -4.85
C GLY A 284 -24.59 9.90 -4.88
N ILE A 285 -25.47 9.85 -3.88
CA ILE A 285 -26.61 10.76 -3.75
C ILE A 285 -26.14 12.20 -3.53
N ASN A 286 -25.12 12.41 -2.70
CA ASN A 286 -24.56 13.73 -2.46
C ASN A 286 -23.94 14.34 -3.73
N TYR A 287 -23.27 13.52 -4.54
CA TYR A 287 -22.78 13.90 -5.86
C TYR A 287 -23.93 14.29 -6.80
N MET A 288 -25.02 13.51 -6.86
CA MET A 288 -26.22 13.86 -7.64
C MET A 288 -26.84 15.18 -7.18
N LEU A 289 -26.92 15.43 -5.86
CA LEU A 289 -27.39 16.68 -5.29
C LEU A 289 -26.48 17.87 -5.61
N SER A 290 -25.17 17.63 -5.79
CA SER A 290 -24.21 18.68 -6.10
C SER A 290 -24.43 19.32 -7.48
N ILE A 291 -25.01 18.57 -8.44
CA ILE A 291 -25.25 19.02 -9.82
C ILE A 291 -26.19 20.23 -9.88
N PRO A 292 -27.45 20.18 -9.39
CA PRO A 292 -28.33 21.35 -9.39
C PRO A 292 -27.82 22.49 -8.49
N LEU A 293 -27.07 22.16 -7.44
CA LEU A 293 -26.48 23.16 -6.55
C LEU A 293 -25.30 23.94 -7.17
N GLN A 294 -24.81 23.57 -8.35
CA GLN A 294 -23.83 24.37 -9.08
C GLN A 294 -24.36 25.76 -9.44
N SER A 295 -25.68 25.91 -9.59
CA SER A 295 -26.35 27.18 -9.84
C SER A 295 -26.30 28.15 -8.64
N VAL A 296 -26.01 27.65 -7.43
CA VAL A 296 -25.92 28.47 -6.22
C VAL A 296 -24.56 29.17 -6.18
N LYS A 297 -24.54 30.50 -6.37
CA LYS A 297 -23.31 31.31 -6.37
C LYS A 297 -22.52 31.24 -5.06
N ASN A 298 -23.20 31.10 -3.93
CA ASN A 298 -22.55 31.06 -2.62
C ASN A 298 -21.99 29.66 -2.31
N LYS A 299 -20.66 29.52 -2.43
CA LYS A 299 -19.93 28.26 -2.19
C LYS A 299 -20.14 27.72 -0.78
N THR A 300 -20.25 28.58 0.23
CA THR A 300 -20.45 28.20 1.64
C THR A 300 -21.83 27.57 1.85
N ILE A 301 -22.87 28.15 1.25
CA ILE A 301 -24.23 27.58 1.31
C ILE A 301 -24.26 26.23 0.62
N ARG A 302 -23.67 26.13 -0.58
CA ARG A 302 -23.55 24.85 -1.29
C ARG A 302 -22.87 23.79 -0.44
N SER A 303 -21.71 24.11 0.14
CA SER A 303 -20.98 23.15 0.97
C SER A 303 -21.74 22.76 2.24
N LEU A 304 -22.45 23.71 2.86
CA LEU A 304 -23.28 23.44 4.04
C LEU A 304 -24.45 22.50 3.70
N VAL A 305 -25.11 22.71 2.56
CA VAL A 305 -26.20 21.83 2.10
C VAL A 305 -25.68 20.41 1.86
N LEU A 306 -24.53 20.27 1.18
CA LEU A 306 -23.91 18.97 0.96
C LEU A 306 -23.46 18.30 2.27
N PHE A 307 -22.94 19.07 3.22
CA PHE A 307 -22.58 18.58 4.55
C PHE A 307 -23.79 18.04 5.31
N VAL A 308 -24.85 18.84 5.41
CA VAL A 308 -26.09 18.46 6.11
C VAL A 308 -26.74 17.25 5.43
N ALA A 309 -26.75 17.22 4.09
CA ALA A 309 -27.23 16.06 3.34
C ALA A 309 -26.42 14.82 3.68
N PHE A 310 -25.08 14.87 3.65
CA PHE A 310 -24.24 13.71 3.96
C PHE A 310 -24.46 13.20 5.40
N ILE A 311 -24.44 14.09 6.39
CA ILE A 311 -24.62 13.76 7.81
C ILE A 311 -26.03 13.22 8.12
N SER A 312 -27.02 13.53 7.29
CA SER A 312 -28.38 12.98 7.44
C SER A 312 -28.57 11.66 6.70
N ILE A 313 -28.06 11.58 5.46
CA ILE A 313 -28.23 10.44 4.57
C ILE A 313 -27.41 9.23 5.05
N PHE A 314 -26.16 9.45 5.47
CA PHE A 314 -25.27 8.37 5.85
C PHE A 314 -25.77 7.54 7.05
N PRO A 315 -26.16 8.15 8.20
CA PRO A 315 -26.75 7.38 9.31
C PRO A 315 -28.05 6.67 8.94
N SER A 316 -28.86 7.27 8.05
CA SER A 316 -30.10 6.65 7.58
C SER A 316 -29.81 5.37 6.80
N PHE A 317 -28.81 5.38 5.91
CA PHE A 317 -28.39 4.18 5.20
C PHE A 317 -27.61 3.18 6.06
N LEU A 318 -26.89 3.63 7.09
CA LEU A 318 -26.32 2.71 8.08
C LEU A 318 -27.42 1.87 8.72
N ASN A 319 -28.52 2.50 9.12
CA ASN A 319 -29.66 1.78 9.69
C ASN A 319 -30.33 0.81 8.70
N TRP A 320 -30.21 1.07 7.40
CA TRP A 320 -30.79 0.22 6.36
C TRP A 320 -29.90 -0.97 5.99
N PHE A 321 -28.59 -0.76 5.88
CA PHE A 321 -27.66 -1.76 5.33
C PHE A 321 -26.88 -2.56 6.38
N VAL A 322 -26.70 -2.03 7.58
CA VAL A 322 -26.01 -2.75 8.65
C VAL A 322 -27.02 -3.65 9.35
N ASP A 323 -26.88 -4.96 9.12
CA ASP A 323 -27.69 -5.98 9.77
C ASP A 323 -26.93 -6.60 10.95
N VAL A 324 -27.46 -6.41 12.16
CA VAL A 324 -26.84 -6.80 13.42
C VAL A 324 -27.43 -8.08 14.03
N GLU A 325 -28.63 -8.50 13.63
CA GLU A 325 -29.30 -9.71 14.11
C GLU A 325 -30.27 -10.28 13.07
N ALA A 326 -30.23 -11.59 12.83
CA ALA A 326 -31.07 -12.29 11.85
C ALA A 326 -32.59 -12.10 12.05
N ASN A 327 -33.02 -11.81 13.27
CA ASN A 327 -34.43 -11.87 13.69
C ASN A 327 -34.94 -10.63 14.46
N ARG A 328 -34.16 -9.56 14.61
CA ARG A 328 -34.63 -8.32 15.25
C ARG A 328 -34.29 -7.09 14.43
N GLN A 329 -35.32 -6.33 14.05
CA GLN A 329 -35.21 -5.00 13.44
C GLN A 329 -34.80 -3.93 14.48
N ASP A 330 -33.77 -4.19 15.29
CA ASP A 330 -33.25 -3.12 16.15
C ASP A 330 -32.37 -2.17 15.33
N ILE A 331 -32.43 -0.89 15.66
CA ILE A 331 -31.64 0.13 14.97
C ILE A 331 -30.16 -0.12 15.31
N PRO A 332 -29.23 -0.24 14.35
CA PRO A 332 -27.83 -0.62 14.61
C PRO A 332 -27.13 0.20 15.69
N VAL A 333 -27.42 1.51 15.76
CA VAL A 333 -26.89 2.40 16.80
C VAL A 333 -27.41 1.99 18.18
N ARG A 334 -28.72 1.74 18.32
CA ARG A 334 -29.34 1.32 19.58
C ARG A 334 -28.82 -0.05 20.00
N TRP A 335 -28.75 -0.97 19.04
CA TRP A 335 -28.14 -2.27 19.25
C TRP A 335 -26.70 -2.13 19.76
N LEU A 336 -25.87 -1.28 19.15
CA LEU A 336 -24.48 -1.09 19.57
C LEU A 336 -24.39 -0.55 21.00
N PHE A 337 -25.26 0.41 21.38
CA PHE A 337 -25.33 0.90 22.76
C PHE A 337 -25.70 -0.22 23.74
N ASN A 338 -26.73 -1.01 23.44
CA ASN A 338 -27.15 -2.14 24.27
C ASN A 338 -26.03 -3.19 24.38
N TYR A 339 -25.44 -3.55 23.24
CA TYR A 339 -24.31 -4.45 23.13
C TYR A 339 -23.17 -4.00 24.05
N ILE A 340 -22.75 -2.73 24.00
CA ILE A 340 -21.69 -2.24 24.90
C ILE A 340 -22.11 -2.32 26.37
N LEU A 341 -23.34 -1.91 26.70
CA LEU A 341 -23.83 -1.87 28.08
C LEU A 341 -23.98 -3.26 28.72
N GLU A 342 -24.20 -4.30 27.94
CA GLU A 342 -24.33 -5.68 28.42
C GLU A 342 -23.03 -6.24 29.03
N SER A 343 -21.84 -5.73 28.66
CA SER A 343 -20.56 -6.24 29.21
C SER A 343 -19.71 -5.16 29.85
N LYS A 344 -19.28 -5.42 31.09
CA LYS A 344 -18.30 -4.60 31.78
C LYS A 344 -16.95 -4.53 31.03
N ILE A 345 -16.58 -5.57 30.29
CA ILE A 345 -15.34 -5.60 29.49
C ILE A 345 -15.46 -4.60 28.33
N ARG A 346 -16.57 -4.67 27.57
CA ARG A 346 -16.85 -3.74 26.45
C ARG A 346 -16.89 -2.29 26.92
N GLN A 347 -17.56 -2.02 28.05
CA GLN A 347 -17.55 -0.70 28.69
C GLN A 347 -16.14 -0.24 29.07
N ARG A 348 -15.33 -1.11 29.69
CA ARG A 348 -13.95 -0.78 30.08
C ARG A 348 -13.08 -0.46 28.86
N ILE A 349 -13.20 -1.23 27.78
CA ILE A 349 -12.51 -0.96 26.51
C ILE A 349 -12.90 0.42 25.99
N LEU A 350 -14.21 0.70 25.88
CA LEU A 350 -14.70 1.99 25.38
C LEU A 350 -14.24 3.16 26.24
N ILE A 351 -14.38 3.07 27.57
CA ILE A 351 -13.94 4.11 28.50
C ILE A 351 -12.43 4.34 28.36
N THR A 352 -11.64 3.28 28.24
CA THR A 352 -10.19 3.39 28.03
C THR A 352 -9.89 4.14 26.73
N TRP A 353 -10.53 3.77 25.63
CA TRP A 353 -10.36 4.47 24.34
C TRP A 353 -10.79 5.93 24.40
N LEU A 354 -11.91 6.25 25.05
CA LEU A 354 -12.37 7.63 25.22
C LEU A 354 -11.41 8.45 26.08
N LEU A 355 -10.90 7.90 27.18
CA LEU A 355 -9.89 8.56 28.01
C LEU A 355 -8.60 8.80 27.23
N PHE A 356 -8.16 7.84 26.44
CA PHE A 356 -7.00 7.98 25.56
C PHE A 356 -7.20 9.09 24.54
N ILE A 357 -8.38 9.18 23.90
CA ILE A 357 -8.72 10.25 22.96
C ILE A 357 -8.63 11.63 23.65
N VAL A 358 -9.22 11.77 24.84
CA VAL A 358 -9.26 13.03 25.59
C VAL A 358 -7.88 13.45 26.09
N ILE A 359 -7.06 12.50 26.54
CA ILE A 359 -5.76 12.81 27.15
C ILE A 359 -4.65 12.92 26.10
N LEU A 360 -4.55 11.97 25.17
CA LEU A 360 -3.37 11.86 24.30
C LEU A 360 -3.47 12.70 23.05
N ILE A 361 -4.66 12.87 22.45
CA ILE A 361 -4.77 13.66 21.22
C ILE A 361 -4.38 15.12 21.48
N PRO A 362 -4.89 15.83 22.51
CA PRO A 362 -4.47 17.20 22.77
C PRO A 362 -2.97 17.30 23.07
N ASN A 363 -2.43 16.38 23.87
CA ASN A 363 -1.01 16.35 24.21
C ASN A 363 -0.13 16.16 22.98
N ILE A 364 -0.45 15.22 22.08
CA ILE A 364 0.30 14.99 20.85
C ILE A 364 0.19 16.21 19.91
N LEU A 365 -0.99 16.81 19.81
CA LEU A 365 -1.19 18.01 18.97
C LEU A 365 -0.43 19.23 19.49
N ILE A 366 -0.32 19.40 20.82
CA ILE A 366 0.44 20.48 21.45
C ILE A 366 1.95 20.22 21.29
N LEU A 367 2.41 19.01 21.60
CA LEU A 367 3.83 18.64 21.55
C LEU A 367 4.38 18.51 20.13
N LYS A 368 3.51 18.46 19.11
CA LYS A 368 3.88 18.32 17.71
C LYS A 368 4.92 19.36 17.26
N SER A 369 4.87 20.59 17.78
CA SER A 369 5.83 21.64 17.42
C SER A 369 7.28 21.25 17.69
N ASN A 370 7.52 20.30 18.60
CA ASN A 370 8.85 19.90 19.05
C ASN A 370 9.34 18.63 18.36
N PHE A 371 8.50 17.98 17.55
CA PHE A 371 8.83 16.70 16.91
C PHE A 371 8.82 16.81 15.39
N SER A 372 9.76 16.11 14.74
CA SER A 372 9.70 15.94 13.30
C SER A 372 8.43 15.19 12.88
N LEU A 373 7.94 15.45 11.66
CA LEU A 373 6.74 14.81 11.09
C LEU A 373 6.82 13.28 11.20
N ASN A 374 7.98 12.70 10.88
CA ASN A 374 8.20 11.27 10.97
C ASN A 374 8.00 10.73 12.39
N THR A 375 8.60 11.39 13.38
CA THR A 375 8.47 10.99 14.80
C THR A 375 7.02 11.06 15.24
N SER A 376 6.33 12.15 14.90
CA SER A 376 4.90 12.32 15.21
C SER A 376 4.05 11.21 14.60
N ARG A 377 4.30 10.83 13.33
CA ARG A 377 3.60 9.70 12.68
C ARG A 377 3.90 8.38 13.38
N LYS A 378 5.16 8.09 13.70
CA LYS A 378 5.52 6.83 14.38
C LYS A 378 4.97 6.76 15.80
N LEU A 379 4.80 7.88 16.51
CA LEU A 379 4.09 7.92 17.80
C LEU A 379 2.64 7.44 17.67
N TRP A 380 1.92 7.84 16.61
CA TRP A 380 0.58 7.31 16.35
C TRP A 380 0.58 5.80 16.06
N HIS A 381 1.62 5.28 15.42
CA HIS A 381 1.77 3.84 15.14
C HIS A 381 2.02 3.04 16.44
N TYR A 382 2.88 3.53 17.34
CA TYR A 382 3.04 2.90 18.66
C TYR A 382 1.76 2.98 19.50
N LEU A 383 1.04 4.09 19.41
CA LEU A 383 -0.16 4.30 20.18
C LEU A 383 -1.27 3.32 19.80
N ILE A 384 -1.48 3.11 18.50
CA ILE A 384 -2.53 2.20 18.01
C ILE A 384 -2.26 0.74 18.42
N LEU A 385 -1.00 0.32 18.50
CA LEU A 385 -0.64 -0.99 19.07
C LEU A 385 -1.17 -1.14 20.50
N ILE A 386 -0.85 -0.20 21.38
CA ILE A 386 -1.23 -0.26 22.81
C ILE A 386 -2.75 -0.21 22.96
N LEU A 387 -3.40 0.63 22.14
CA LEU A 387 -4.85 0.79 22.15
C LEU A 387 -5.61 -0.46 21.72
N ILE A 388 -5.02 -1.33 20.90
CA ILE A 388 -5.76 -2.44 20.28
C ILE A 388 -5.32 -3.79 20.84
N ILE A 389 -4.03 -4.03 21.07
CA ILE A 389 -3.54 -5.40 21.29
C ILE A 389 -4.13 -6.08 22.52
N GLN A 390 -4.28 -5.32 23.62
CA GLN A 390 -4.86 -5.83 24.85
C GLN A 390 -6.40 -5.87 24.80
N PRO A 391 -7.11 -4.82 24.34
CA PRO A 391 -8.55 -4.92 24.12
C PRO A 391 -8.97 -6.05 23.18
N PHE A 392 -8.17 -6.34 22.16
CA PHE A 392 -8.45 -7.45 21.23
C PHE A 392 -8.39 -8.79 21.94
N ASN A 393 -7.44 -9.00 22.86
CA ASN A 393 -7.39 -10.21 23.68
C ASN A 393 -8.61 -10.31 24.63
N TRP A 394 -9.13 -9.20 25.13
CA TRP A 394 -10.29 -9.20 26.03
C TRP A 394 -11.63 -9.44 25.33
N ASP A 395 -11.86 -8.82 24.17
CA ASP A 395 -13.08 -8.97 23.38
C ASP A 395 -12.77 -8.76 21.88
N PRO A 396 -12.34 -9.83 21.17
CA PRO A 396 -11.98 -9.73 19.76
C PRO A 396 -13.14 -9.22 18.90
N THR A 397 -14.37 -9.70 19.16
CA THR A 397 -15.55 -9.36 18.37
C THR A 397 -15.86 -7.88 18.46
N PHE A 398 -15.86 -7.30 19.67
CA PHE A 398 -16.11 -5.87 19.84
C PHE A 398 -15.04 -5.00 19.17
N VAL A 399 -13.77 -5.41 19.26
CA VAL A 399 -12.68 -4.68 18.61
C VAL A 399 -12.76 -4.79 17.08
N LYS A 400 -13.10 -5.96 16.53
CA LYS A 400 -13.34 -6.13 15.08
C LYS A 400 -14.48 -5.25 14.57
N ILE A 401 -15.61 -5.20 15.29
CA ILE A 401 -16.74 -4.32 14.95
C ILE A 401 -16.30 -2.85 14.96
N SER A 402 -15.53 -2.46 15.97
CA SER A 402 -15.01 -1.10 16.11
C SER A 402 -14.05 -0.74 14.97
N LEU A 403 -13.17 -1.65 14.57
CA LEU A 403 -12.24 -1.48 13.44
C LEU A 403 -12.99 -1.39 12.10
N ALA A 404 -13.96 -2.27 11.88
CA ALA A 404 -14.85 -2.26 10.71
C ALA A 404 -15.53 -0.89 10.53
N GLY A 405 -16.12 -0.35 11.60
CA GLY A 405 -16.72 0.98 11.59
C GLY A 405 -15.70 2.12 11.42
N THR A 406 -14.51 2.00 12.04
CA THR A 406 -13.46 3.04 11.98
C THR A 406 -12.90 3.22 10.57
N ILE A 407 -12.76 2.15 9.78
CA ILE A 407 -12.34 2.25 8.37
C ILE A 407 -13.28 3.19 7.60
N VAL A 408 -14.60 2.98 7.72
CA VAL A 408 -15.60 3.80 7.03
C VAL A 408 -15.70 5.22 7.61
N LEU A 409 -15.49 5.37 8.92
CA LEU A 409 -15.37 6.68 9.54
C LEU A 409 -14.21 7.49 8.94
N PHE A 410 -13.04 6.87 8.73
CA PHE A 410 -11.88 7.54 8.13
C PHE A 410 -12.14 7.92 6.67
N LEU A 411 -12.81 7.06 5.90
CA LEU A 411 -13.27 7.40 4.55
C LEU A 411 -14.28 8.57 4.56
N SER A 412 -15.16 8.62 5.55
CA SER A 412 -16.13 9.71 5.70
C SER A 412 -15.45 11.03 6.06
N VAL A 413 -14.49 11.01 6.98
CA VAL A 413 -13.66 12.18 7.30
C VAL A 413 -12.88 12.65 6.07
N GLU A 414 -12.28 11.73 5.33
CA GLU A 414 -11.56 12.04 4.10
C GLU A 414 -12.48 12.64 3.04
N TYR A 415 -13.70 12.14 2.89
CA TYR A 415 -14.70 12.69 1.98
C TYR A 415 -15.05 14.15 2.32
N LEU A 416 -15.34 14.43 3.60
CA LEU A 416 -15.63 15.79 4.07
C LEU A 416 -14.44 16.75 3.87
N ARG A 417 -13.22 16.26 4.13
CA ARG A 417 -11.97 17.00 3.92
C ARG A 417 -11.73 17.28 2.43
N TYR A 418 -11.81 16.25 1.60
CA TYR A 418 -11.54 16.30 0.16
C TYR A 418 -12.42 17.33 -0.54
N LEU A 419 -13.72 17.34 -0.23
CA LEU A 419 -14.66 18.33 -0.77
C LEU A 419 -14.67 19.67 -0.03
N LYS A 420 -13.91 19.80 1.08
CA LYS A 420 -13.86 20.98 1.96
C LYS A 420 -15.27 21.45 2.39
N LEU A 421 -16.11 20.51 2.82
CA LEU A 421 -17.49 20.81 3.20
C LEU A 421 -17.57 21.58 4.53
N GLU A 422 -18.13 22.80 4.51
CA GLU A 422 -18.36 23.60 5.71
C GLU A 422 -19.36 22.93 6.66
N PRO A 423 -19.16 22.98 8.00
CA PRO A 423 -18.16 23.80 8.71
C PRO A 423 -16.82 23.10 8.99
N LEU A 424 -16.73 21.79 8.79
CA LEU A 424 -15.58 20.99 9.27
C LEU A 424 -14.46 20.84 8.25
N GLY A 425 -14.78 20.88 6.95
CA GLY A 425 -13.86 20.48 5.88
C GLY A 425 -12.55 21.25 5.85
N LYS A 426 -12.57 22.56 6.09
CA LYS A 426 -11.33 23.37 6.17
C LYS A 426 -10.49 23.02 7.40
N ILE A 427 -11.13 22.89 8.56
CA ILE A 427 -10.46 22.51 9.82
C ILE A 427 -9.80 21.13 9.66
N LEU A 428 -10.52 20.18 9.06
CA LEU A 428 -10.00 18.85 8.76
C LEU A 428 -8.81 18.92 7.80
N ASP A 429 -8.89 19.72 6.72
CA ASP A 429 -7.82 19.84 5.73
C ASP A 429 -6.55 20.42 6.36
N GLU A 430 -6.66 21.50 7.13
CA GLU A 430 -5.54 22.12 7.84
C GLU A 430 -4.88 21.16 8.84
N LYS A 431 -5.68 20.46 9.66
CA LYS A 431 -5.15 19.56 10.68
C LYS A 431 -4.54 18.29 10.07
N LEU A 432 -5.21 17.66 9.11
CA LEU A 432 -4.74 16.40 8.51
C LEU A 432 -3.54 16.63 7.58
N ARG A 433 -3.51 17.71 6.79
CA ARG A 433 -2.33 18.05 5.98
C ARG A 433 -1.11 18.35 6.82
N SER A 434 -1.30 18.80 8.06
CA SER A 434 -0.17 18.99 8.98
C SER A 434 0.57 17.67 9.29
N PHE A 435 -0.05 16.50 9.06
CA PHE A 435 0.56 15.17 9.19
C PHE A 435 0.80 14.48 7.85
N ALA A 436 0.44 15.13 6.73
CA ALA A 436 0.65 14.62 5.39
C ALA A 436 2.15 14.59 5.06
N ASP A 437 2.58 13.54 4.39
CA ASP A 437 3.93 13.49 3.82
C ASP A 437 3.92 13.87 2.33
N PHE A 438 5.10 13.79 1.71
CA PHE A 438 5.25 14.10 0.30
C PHE A 438 4.37 13.23 -0.61
N ARG A 439 4.02 11.99 -0.23
CA ARG A 439 3.12 11.15 -1.03
C ARG A 439 1.69 11.66 -0.92
N ASP A 440 1.26 12.00 0.28
CA ASP A 440 -0.06 12.59 0.53
C ASP A 440 -0.25 13.98 -0.11
N GLU A 441 0.83 14.75 -0.30
CA GLU A 441 0.79 16.07 -0.93
C GLU A 441 0.69 16.03 -2.45
N ARG A 442 1.10 14.93 -3.09
CA ARG A 442 1.05 14.80 -4.55
C ARG A 442 -0.37 14.79 -5.08
N GLY A 443 -1.31 14.25 -4.31
CA GLY A 443 -2.63 13.90 -4.76
C GLY A 443 -3.76 14.63 -4.03
N PRO A 444 -4.98 14.52 -4.59
CA PRO A 444 -6.19 15.02 -3.93
C PRO A 444 -6.47 14.37 -2.56
N ILE A 445 -6.13 13.09 -2.40
CA ILE A 445 -6.49 12.25 -1.26
C ILE A 445 -5.28 12.07 -0.33
N ILE A 446 -5.48 12.18 0.97
CA ILE A 446 -4.49 11.83 1.99
C ILE A 446 -4.65 10.34 2.30
N ILE A 447 -3.69 9.52 1.88
CA ILE A 447 -3.81 8.06 1.91
C ILE A 447 -3.16 7.44 3.15
N SER A 448 -2.17 8.11 3.76
CA SER A 448 -1.36 7.54 4.84
C SER A 448 -2.15 6.92 5.99
N TYR A 449 -3.16 7.63 6.49
CA TYR A 449 -3.95 7.15 7.64
C TYR A 449 -5.00 6.11 7.24
N ILE A 450 -5.47 6.13 6.00
CA ILE A 450 -6.35 5.08 5.42
C ILE A 450 -5.55 3.79 5.29
N TYR A 451 -4.33 3.87 4.77
CA TYR A 451 -3.47 2.70 4.62
C TYR A 451 -3.09 2.11 5.97
N LEU A 452 -2.79 2.95 6.96
CA LEU A 452 -2.47 2.49 8.32
C LEU A 452 -3.62 1.71 8.94
N ILE A 453 -4.86 2.24 8.90
CA ILE A 453 -6.00 1.56 9.52
C ILE A 453 -6.36 0.27 8.78
N ILE A 454 -6.27 0.25 7.45
CA ILE A 454 -6.49 -0.96 6.64
C ILE A 454 -5.41 -2.00 6.97
N GLY A 455 -4.14 -1.62 6.97
CA GLY A 455 -3.01 -2.51 7.28
C GLY A 455 -3.11 -3.17 8.65
N ILE A 456 -3.58 -2.42 9.65
CA ILE A 456 -3.81 -2.96 10.99
C ILE A 456 -5.07 -3.83 11.06
N ALA A 457 -6.16 -3.38 10.44
CA ALA A 457 -7.46 -4.06 10.55
C ALA A 457 -7.50 -5.36 9.76
N THR A 458 -6.87 -5.44 8.59
CA THR A 458 -6.96 -6.62 7.70
C THR A 458 -6.53 -7.92 8.41
N PRO A 459 -5.36 -8.01 9.08
CA PRO A 459 -4.99 -9.25 9.75
C PRO A 459 -5.89 -9.64 10.92
N LEU A 460 -6.36 -8.65 11.69
CA LEU A 460 -7.27 -8.86 12.81
C LEU A 460 -8.66 -9.34 12.33
N LEU A 461 -9.19 -8.73 11.27
CA LEU A 461 -10.51 -9.06 10.72
C LEU A 461 -10.55 -10.44 10.06
N ILE A 462 -9.48 -10.83 9.36
CA ILE A 462 -9.44 -12.07 8.57
C ILE A 462 -8.96 -13.27 9.40
N SER A 463 -7.94 -13.08 10.25
CA SER A 463 -7.20 -14.20 10.84
C SER A 463 -7.00 -14.11 12.35
N ASP A 464 -7.64 -13.14 13.02
CA ASP A 464 -7.46 -12.87 14.45
C ASP A 464 -6.00 -12.58 14.86
N SER A 465 -5.16 -12.20 13.88
CA SER A 465 -3.73 -12.04 14.10
C SER A 465 -3.33 -10.58 14.36
N PRO A 466 -2.49 -10.31 15.37
CA PRO A 466 -1.98 -8.97 15.66
C PRO A 466 -0.79 -8.57 14.77
N VAL A 467 -0.42 -9.34 13.73
CA VAL A 467 0.76 -9.03 12.88
C VAL A 467 0.70 -7.64 12.22
N GLY A 468 -0.48 -7.10 11.92
CA GLY A 468 -0.61 -5.73 11.43
C GLY A 468 -0.23 -4.69 12.47
N LEU A 469 -0.61 -4.91 13.73
CA LEU A 469 -0.19 -4.06 14.86
C LEU A 469 1.31 -4.19 15.14
N ILE A 470 1.85 -5.40 15.08
CA ILE A 470 3.28 -5.65 15.37
C ILE A 470 4.15 -5.04 14.27
N SER A 471 3.82 -5.31 13.00
CA SER A 471 4.61 -4.84 11.85
C SER A 471 4.58 -3.32 11.71
N LEU A 472 3.40 -2.68 11.75
CA LEU A 472 3.32 -1.21 11.60
C LEU A 472 3.59 -0.47 12.90
N GLY A 473 3.02 -0.97 14.00
CA GLY A 473 3.09 -0.32 15.30
C GLY A 473 4.49 -0.33 15.88
N VAL A 474 5.22 -1.44 15.82
CA VAL A 474 6.59 -1.52 16.34
C VAL A 474 7.63 -1.62 15.23
N GLY A 475 7.44 -2.53 14.28
CA GLY A 475 8.44 -2.84 13.26
C GLY A 475 8.85 -1.65 12.40
N ASP A 476 7.96 -1.20 11.52
CA ASP A 476 8.16 -0.06 10.60
C ASP A 476 8.48 1.23 11.36
N SER A 477 7.85 1.42 12.53
CA SER A 477 8.13 2.56 13.41
C SER A 477 9.58 2.56 13.91
N THR A 478 10.06 1.43 14.42
CA THR A 478 11.44 1.32 14.93
C THR A 478 12.44 1.34 13.78
N ALA A 479 12.14 0.65 12.67
CA ALA A 479 12.97 0.62 11.47
C ALA A 479 13.26 2.02 10.94
N SER A 480 12.24 2.87 10.86
CA SER A 480 12.36 4.25 10.42
C SER A 480 13.18 5.11 11.40
N ILE A 481 12.94 4.98 12.71
CA ILE A 481 13.65 5.77 13.73
C ILE A 481 15.13 5.39 13.80
N ILE A 482 15.42 4.08 13.89
CA ILE A 482 16.80 3.57 13.96
C ILE A 482 17.52 3.78 12.63
N GLY A 483 16.87 3.50 11.51
CA GLY A 483 17.46 3.68 10.19
C GLY A 483 17.85 5.12 9.89
N LYS A 484 17.03 6.10 10.29
CA LYS A 484 17.38 7.54 10.14
C LYS A 484 18.48 8.00 11.08
N ARG A 485 18.52 7.48 12.31
CA ARG A 485 19.45 7.94 13.35
C ARG A 485 20.82 7.26 13.27
N TYR A 486 20.84 5.97 12.93
CA TYR A 486 22.03 5.12 13.01
C TYR A 486 22.36 4.38 11.72
N GLY A 487 21.48 4.43 10.70
CA GLY A 487 21.67 3.68 9.47
C GLY A 487 22.85 4.21 8.65
N LYS A 488 23.78 3.31 8.32
CA LYS A 488 24.96 3.59 7.50
C LYS A 488 24.88 2.84 6.18
N PHE A 489 24.37 1.60 6.20
CA PHE A 489 24.30 0.75 5.03
C PHE A 489 22.89 0.77 4.45
N ARG A 490 22.74 1.27 3.22
CA ARG A 490 21.45 1.32 2.53
C ARG A 490 21.21 0.08 1.70
N TRP A 491 19.95 -0.31 1.57
CA TRP A 491 19.54 -1.29 0.57
C TRP A 491 19.75 -0.72 -0.84
N PRO A 492 20.13 -1.54 -1.83
CA PRO A 492 20.29 -1.07 -3.19
C PRO A 492 19.00 -0.47 -3.76
N ASP A 493 19.10 0.72 -4.37
CA ASP A 493 17.96 1.49 -4.91
C ASP A 493 16.84 1.76 -3.90
N SER A 494 17.21 1.95 -2.63
CA SER A 494 16.26 2.24 -1.55
C SER A 494 16.88 3.24 -0.57
N ASP A 495 16.04 4.13 -0.05
CA ASP A 495 16.44 5.05 1.04
C ASP A 495 16.46 4.34 2.40
N LYS A 496 16.04 3.08 2.45
CA LYS A 496 16.00 2.25 3.66
C LYS A 496 17.37 1.65 3.96
N THR A 497 17.58 1.34 5.23
CA THR A 497 18.88 0.89 5.75
C THR A 497 18.81 -0.53 6.28
N ILE A 498 19.92 -1.24 6.18
CA ILE A 498 20.08 -2.59 6.73
C ILE A 498 19.92 -2.56 8.25
N GLU A 499 20.42 -1.52 8.92
CA GLU A 499 20.23 -1.31 10.36
C GLU A 499 18.76 -1.08 10.72
N GLY A 500 18.01 -0.35 9.88
CA GLY A 500 16.57 -0.21 10.00
C GLY A 500 15.85 -1.55 9.88
N THR A 501 16.21 -2.37 8.89
CA THR A 501 15.67 -3.73 8.74
C THR A 501 16.02 -4.63 9.91
N PHE A 502 17.25 -4.58 10.43
CA PHE A 502 17.61 -5.33 11.63
C PHE A 502 16.76 -4.90 12.83
N ALA A 503 16.53 -3.59 13.00
CA ALA A 503 15.66 -3.08 14.05
C ALA A 503 14.20 -3.54 13.87
N PHE A 504 13.69 -3.59 12.63
CA PHE A 504 12.39 -4.19 12.32
C PHE A 504 12.33 -5.64 12.81
N ILE A 505 13.28 -6.48 12.40
CA ILE A 505 13.30 -7.91 12.70
C ILE A 505 13.37 -8.13 14.21
N LEU A 506 14.30 -7.46 14.88
CA LEU A 506 14.49 -7.60 16.33
C LEU A 506 13.23 -7.19 17.11
N THR A 507 12.66 -6.03 16.79
CA THR A 507 11.51 -5.52 17.58
C THR A 507 10.22 -6.26 17.31
N THR A 508 9.95 -6.66 16.06
CA THR A 508 8.79 -7.51 15.75
C THR A 508 8.95 -8.89 16.36
N PHE A 509 10.16 -9.47 16.34
CA PHE A 509 10.44 -10.77 16.96
C PHE A 509 10.16 -10.73 18.47
N VAL A 510 10.75 -9.77 19.18
CA VAL A 510 10.57 -9.61 20.63
C VAL A 510 9.10 -9.34 20.97
N THR A 511 8.43 -8.45 20.24
CA THR A 511 7.02 -8.12 20.48
C THR A 511 6.13 -9.34 20.27
N GLY A 512 6.33 -10.08 19.18
CA GLY A 512 5.57 -11.31 18.92
C GLY A 512 5.84 -12.42 19.92
N TYR A 513 7.10 -12.55 20.40
CA TYR A 513 7.42 -13.47 21.48
C TYR A 513 6.68 -13.12 22.77
N ILE A 514 6.63 -11.85 23.16
CA ILE A 514 5.85 -11.38 24.32
C ILE A 514 4.36 -11.68 24.11
N CYS A 515 3.83 -11.39 22.92
CA CYS A 515 2.43 -11.69 22.55
C CYS A 515 2.12 -13.18 22.68
N LYS A 516 3.04 -14.05 22.25
CA LYS A 516 2.91 -15.51 22.38
C LYS A 516 2.90 -15.96 23.84
N GLN A 517 3.82 -15.47 24.66
CA GLN A 517 3.96 -15.93 26.05
C GLN A 517 2.84 -15.40 26.97
N TYR A 518 2.40 -14.16 26.77
CA TYR A 518 1.51 -13.48 27.73
C TYR A 518 0.08 -13.27 27.24
N LEU A 519 -0.15 -13.29 25.93
CA LEU A 519 -1.47 -13.01 25.35
C LEU A 519 -2.05 -14.20 24.58
N GLY A 520 -1.33 -15.32 24.47
CA GLY A 520 -1.81 -16.52 23.77
C GLY A 520 -1.86 -16.39 22.24
N TYR A 521 -1.20 -15.39 21.65
CA TYR A 521 -1.12 -15.29 20.19
C TYR A 521 -0.13 -16.31 19.60
N PHE A 522 -0.27 -16.63 18.31
CA PHE A 522 0.69 -17.46 17.56
C PHE A 522 0.90 -18.87 18.14
N GLU A 523 -0.11 -19.47 18.79
CA GLU A 523 0.01 -20.75 19.51
C GLU A 523 0.69 -21.84 18.67
N TYR A 524 0.29 -21.97 17.40
CA TYR A 524 0.76 -22.98 16.45
C TYR A 524 2.14 -22.70 15.84
N LEU A 525 2.70 -21.49 16.01
CA LEU A 525 4.01 -21.13 15.47
C LEU A 525 5.12 -21.43 16.48
N THR A 526 6.15 -22.12 16.01
CA THR A 526 7.42 -22.25 16.76
C THR A 526 8.16 -20.91 16.81
N VAL A 527 9.02 -20.72 17.81
CA VAL A 527 9.85 -19.51 17.92
C VAL A 527 10.76 -19.32 16.69
N GLY A 528 11.27 -20.43 16.13
CA GLY A 528 12.07 -20.40 14.90
C GLY A 528 11.27 -19.94 13.68
N ASN A 529 10.05 -20.46 13.50
CA ASN A 529 9.17 -20.05 12.40
C ASN A 529 8.75 -18.58 12.56
N TRP A 530 8.50 -18.11 13.78
CA TRP A 530 8.23 -16.69 14.03
C TRP A 530 9.41 -15.80 13.66
N LEU A 531 10.64 -16.18 14.01
CA LEU A 531 11.84 -15.46 13.58
C LEU A 531 11.94 -15.42 12.05
N LEU A 532 11.60 -16.51 11.36
CA LEU A 532 11.57 -16.56 9.90
C LEU A 532 10.53 -15.60 9.31
N VAL A 533 9.32 -15.55 9.86
CA VAL A 533 8.27 -14.59 9.49
C VAL A 533 8.77 -13.15 9.63
N CYS A 534 9.32 -12.79 10.80
CA CYS A 534 9.89 -11.47 11.05
C CYS A 534 11.02 -11.13 10.08
N THR A 535 11.89 -12.09 9.78
CA THR A 535 13.04 -11.92 8.88
C THR A 535 12.57 -11.67 7.45
N LEU A 536 11.66 -12.49 6.93
CA LEU A 536 11.13 -12.34 5.57
C LEU A 536 10.39 -11.00 5.41
N SER A 537 9.55 -10.63 6.39
CA SER A 537 8.85 -9.34 6.39
C SER A 537 9.81 -8.16 6.49
N GLY A 538 10.86 -8.23 7.32
CA GLY A 538 11.85 -7.16 7.43
C GLY A 538 12.70 -6.99 6.17
N VAL A 539 13.11 -8.10 5.53
CA VAL A 539 13.82 -8.05 4.24
C VAL A 539 12.92 -7.45 3.16
N LEU A 540 11.65 -7.84 3.12
CA LEU A 540 10.69 -7.26 2.19
C LEU A 540 10.54 -5.75 2.43
N GLU A 541 10.36 -5.33 3.69
CA GLU A 541 10.27 -3.92 4.08
C GLU A 541 11.47 -3.12 3.59
N GLY A 542 12.70 -3.61 3.79
CA GLY A 542 13.91 -2.92 3.34
C GLY A 542 14.01 -2.71 1.83
N ASN A 543 13.35 -3.58 1.05
CA ASN A 543 13.48 -3.65 -0.42
C ASN A 543 12.19 -3.26 -1.17
N SER A 544 11.06 -3.09 -0.51
CA SER A 544 9.79 -2.73 -1.16
C SER A 544 9.70 -1.24 -1.46
N ILE A 545 9.01 -0.92 -2.56
CA ILE A 545 8.67 0.47 -2.96
C ILE A 545 7.19 0.75 -2.71
N LEU A 546 6.33 -0.27 -2.92
CA LEU A 546 4.92 -0.26 -2.54
C LEU A 546 4.76 0.12 -1.07
N ASN A 547 3.68 0.81 -0.74
CA ASN A 547 3.48 1.34 0.61
C ASN A 547 3.48 0.24 1.67
N ASP A 548 4.37 0.37 2.64
CA ASP A 548 4.61 -0.64 3.68
C ASP A 548 3.37 -0.87 4.54
N ASN A 549 2.53 0.15 4.72
CA ASN A 549 1.28 0.07 5.48
C ASN A 549 0.28 -0.92 4.90
N ILE A 550 0.38 -1.24 3.60
CA ILE A 550 -0.47 -2.27 2.96
C ILE A 550 0.32 -3.56 2.76
N LEU A 551 1.53 -3.46 2.23
CA LEU A 551 2.32 -4.63 1.84
C LEU A 551 2.74 -5.49 3.05
N ILE A 552 3.32 -4.87 4.07
CA ILE A 552 4.00 -5.61 5.14
C ILE A 552 3.02 -6.36 6.04
N PRO A 553 1.90 -5.79 6.50
CA PRO A 553 0.90 -6.53 7.27
C PRO A 553 0.31 -7.72 6.52
N ALA A 554 -0.05 -7.52 5.25
CA ALA A 554 -0.62 -8.58 4.43
C ALA A 554 0.40 -9.70 4.19
N PHE A 555 1.65 -9.35 3.84
CA PHE A 555 2.72 -10.31 3.65
C PHE A 555 3.08 -11.06 4.93
N MET A 556 3.14 -10.37 6.07
CA MET A 556 3.45 -10.98 7.36
C MET A 556 2.35 -11.95 7.79
N MET A 557 1.07 -11.61 7.58
CA MET A 557 -0.06 -12.51 7.82
C MET A 557 -0.03 -13.74 6.91
N ILE A 558 0.30 -13.56 5.63
CA ILE A 558 0.50 -14.67 4.69
C ILE A 558 1.60 -15.60 5.22
N CYS A 559 2.77 -15.06 5.58
CA CYS A 559 3.88 -15.86 6.10
C CYS A 559 3.50 -16.58 7.40
N GLU A 560 2.85 -15.89 8.33
CA GLU A 560 2.36 -16.48 9.57
C GLU A 560 1.51 -17.72 9.31
N LYS A 561 0.51 -17.59 8.43
CA LYS A 561 -0.39 -18.69 8.09
C LYS A 561 0.35 -19.86 7.43
N LEU A 562 1.34 -19.57 6.59
CA LEU A 562 2.13 -20.57 5.89
C LEU A 562 3.03 -21.40 6.79
N PHE A 563 3.70 -20.76 7.75
CA PHE A 563 4.60 -21.44 8.67
C PHE A 563 3.90 -22.00 9.92
N SER A 564 2.57 -21.87 9.99
CA SER A 564 1.72 -22.51 11.00
C SER A 564 1.34 -23.95 10.62
N PHE A 565 1.52 -24.33 9.36
CA PHE A 565 1.46 -25.71 8.87
C PHE A 565 2.86 -26.33 8.94
#